data_AF-A0A3P7NHP3-F1
#
_entry.id   AF-A0A3P7NHP3-F1
#
_cell.length_a   1.000
_cell.length_b   1.000
_cell.length_c   1.000
_cell.angle_alpha   90.00
_cell.angle_beta   90.00
_cell.angle_gamma   90.00
#
_symmetry.space_group_name_H-M   'P 1'
#
loop_
_entity.id
_entity.type
_entity.pdbx_description
1 polymer ?
#
loop_
_entity_poly.entity_id
_entity_poly.type
_entity_poly.pdbx_seq_one_letter_code
_entity_poly.pdbx_strand_id
1 'polypeptide(L)'
;MIVKFYRYYNPQTLGVDMSGLLEDLARKIPDDDIVLLHACAHNPTGVDPNAEEWKEIVSVFASRRLIPFFDMAYQVPVCLPIAHSMRSVFNFG
;
A
#
# COMPACT_ATOMS: atom_id res chain seq x y z
N MET A 1 0.08 -7.17 21.57
CA MET A 1 0.08 -6.90 20.12
C MET A 1 0.70 -5.53 19.91
N ILE A 2 1.83 -5.45 19.20
CA ILE A 2 2.54 -4.18 18.96
C ILE A 2 2.21 -3.76 17.54
N VAL A 3 1.67 -2.55 17.37
CA VAL A 3 1.40 -1.96 16.05
C VAL A 3 2.59 -1.07 15.67
N LYS A 4 3.05 -1.17 14.43
CA LYS A 4 4.09 -0.32 13.85
C LYS A 4 3.53 0.46 12.68
N PHE A 5 4.17 1.58 12.36
CA PHE A 5 3.78 2.47 11.27
C PHE A 5 4.88 2.56 10.22
N TYR A 6 4.47 2.77 8.96
CA TYR A 6 5.33 3.07 7.83
C TYR A 6 4.99 4.46 7.30
N ARG A 7 5.94 5.12 6.64
CA ARG A 7 5.74 6.43 6.02
C ARG A 7 4.79 6.32 4.84
N TYR A 8 3.93 7.32 4.67
CA TYR A 8 2.94 7.33 3.60
C TYR A 8 2.75 8.70 2.95
N TYR A 9 2.66 9.79 3.72
CA TYR A 9 2.33 11.12 3.17
C TYR A 9 3.50 12.08 3.29
N ASN A 10 3.80 12.79 2.21
CA ASN A 10 4.80 13.85 2.19
C ASN A 10 4.11 15.23 2.19
N PRO A 11 4.22 16.03 3.27
CA PRO A 11 3.57 17.34 3.36
C PRO A 11 4.16 18.40 2.42
N GLN A 12 5.37 18.19 1.89
CA GLN A 12 6.00 19.13 0.95
C GLN A 12 5.45 18.95 -0.47
N THR A 13 5.16 17.71 -0.87
CA THR A 13 4.61 17.39 -2.19
C THR A 13 3.10 17.22 -2.19
N LEU A 14 2.49 17.14 -1.01
CA LEU A 14 1.08 16.77 -0.79
C LEU A 14 0.72 15.41 -1.43
N GLY A 15 1.73 14.54 -1.61
CA GLY A 15 1.63 13.26 -2.30
C GLY A 15 2.02 12.07 -1.40
N VAL A 16 2.08 10.88 -2.01
CA VAL A 16 2.62 9.69 -1.34
C VAL A 16 4.14 9.85 -1.18
N ASP A 17 4.67 9.62 0.03
CA ASP A 17 6.11 9.49 0.29
C ASP A 17 6.59 8.11 -0.17
N MET A 18 6.67 7.91 -1.50
CA MET A 18 7.04 6.62 -2.08
C MET A 18 8.42 6.14 -1.62
N SER A 19 9.38 7.06 -1.50
CA SER A 19 10.74 6.72 -1.03
C SER A 19 10.71 6.19 0.41
N GLY A 20 10.03 6.91 1.31
CA GLY A 20 9.92 6.50 2.71
C GLY A 20 9.09 5.23 2.91
N LEU A 21 8.00 5.10 2.13
CA LEU A 21 7.14 3.92 2.13
C LEU A 21 7.93 2.67 1.72
N LEU A 22 8.59 2.71 0.57
CA LEU A 22 9.35 1.56 0.06
C LEU A 22 10.51 1.20 0.97
N GLU A 23 11.21 2.18 1.54
CA GLU A 23 12.27 1.92 2.51
C GLU A 23 11.74 1.21 3.77
N ASP A 24 10.60 1.67 4.31
CA ASP A 24 10.01 1.07 5.50
C ASP A 24 9.52 -0.36 5.24
N LEU A 25 8.83 -0.59 4.12
CA LEU A 25 8.44 -1.94 3.69
C LEU A 25 9.67 -2.84 3.51
N ALA A 26 10.73 -2.33 2.88
CA ALA A 26 11.92 -3.10 2.56
C ALA A 26 12.88 -3.33 3.74
N ARG A 27 12.74 -2.64 4.87
CA ARG A 27 13.72 -2.73 5.98
C ARG A 27 13.13 -2.82 7.38
N LYS A 28 12.02 -2.15 7.68
CA LYS A 28 11.46 -2.10 9.04
C LYS A 28 10.53 -3.27 9.36
N ILE A 29 9.83 -3.76 8.34
CA ILE A 29 8.82 -4.81 8.51
C ILE A 29 9.49 -6.17 8.40
N PRO A 30 9.33 -7.07 9.39
CA PRO A 30 9.80 -8.45 9.28
C PRO A 30 9.20 -9.17 8.08
N ASP A 31 9.92 -10.15 7.55
CA ASP A 31 9.36 -11.04 6.52
C ASP A 31 8.13 -11.77 7.07
N ASP A 32 7.18 -12.14 6.19
CA ASP A 32 5.93 -12.84 6.52
C ASP A 32 4.96 -12.06 7.44
N ASP A 33 5.23 -10.79 7.74
CA ASP A 33 4.36 -9.96 8.58
C ASP A 33 3.22 -9.32 7.78
N ILE A 34 2.18 -8.87 8.49
CA ILE A 34 0.97 -8.29 7.91
C ILE A 34 1.13 -6.77 7.78
N VAL A 35 0.76 -6.24 6.62
CA VAL A 35 0.72 -4.79 6.37
C VAL A 35 -0.69 -4.37 5.98
N LEU A 36 -1.27 -3.48 6.77
CA LEU A 36 -2.57 -2.86 6.49
C LEU A 36 -2.40 -1.78 5.41
N LEU A 37 -3.12 -1.91 4.30
CA LEU A 37 -3.12 -0.95 3.19
C LEU A 37 -4.54 -0.44 2.95
N HIS A 38 -4.71 0.87 2.81
CA HIS A 38 -5.96 1.41 2.27
C HIS A 38 -6.00 1.13 0.76
N ALA A 39 -7.06 0.49 0.28
CA ALA A 39 -7.16 0.13 -1.13
C ALA A 39 -7.34 1.36 -2.04
N CYS A 40 -8.11 2.34 -1.58
CA CYS A 40 -8.24 3.68 -2.17
C CYS A 40 -8.79 4.66 -1.14
N ALA A 41 -8.83 5.93 -1.50
CA ALA A 41 -9.33 7.03 -0.68
C ALA A 41 -8.68 7.03 0.72
N HIS A 42 -7.34 6.98 0.75
CA HIS A 42 -6.57 6.89 1.99
C HIS A 42 -7.02 7.93 3.03
N ASN A 43 -7.56 7.49 4.17
CA ASN A 43 -7.96 8.38 5.26
C ASN A 43 -6.77 8.57 6.22
N PRO A 44 -6.37 9.80 6.61
CA PRO A 44 -7.05 11.09 6.39
C PRO A 44 -6.53 11.93 5.22
N THR A 45 -5.59 11.42 4.43
CA THR A 45 -4.82 12.24 3.48
C THR A 45 -5.54 12.50 2.17
N GLY A 46 -6.42 11.59 1.75
CA GLY A 46 -7.09 11.57 0.45
C GLY A 46 -6.17 11.25 -0.74
N VAL A 47 -4.93 10.81 -0.49
CA VAL A 47 -3.91 10.58 -1.52
C VAL A 47 -3.68 9.09 -1.68
N ASP A 48 -3.78 8.60 -2.92
CA ASP A 48 -3.56 7.20 -3.27
C ASP A 48 -2.34 7.04 -4.20
N PRO A 49 -1.62 5.91 -4.16
CA PRO A 49 -0.60 5.60 -5.14
C PRO A 49 -1.21 5.43 -6.53
N ASN A 50 -0.49 5.87 -7.56
CA ASN A 50 -0.85 5.60 -8.95
C ASN A 50 -0.49 4.15 -9.36
N ALA A 51 -0.83 3.77 -10.59
CA ALA A 51 -0.65 2.39 -11.06
C ALA A 51 0.82 1.92 -11.10
N GLU A 52 1.78 2.80 -11.43
CA GLU A 52 3.20 2.45 -11.44
C GLU A 52 3.74 2.35 -10.00
N GLU A 53 3.35 3.27 -9.13
CA GLU A 53 3.70 3.23 -7.70
C GLU A 53 3.19 1.95 -7.02
N TRP A 54 1.97 1.51 -7.35
CA TRP A 54 1.44 0.22 -6.88
C TRP A 54 2.29 -0.97 -7.32
N LYS A 55 2.82 -0.98 -8.55
CA LYS A 55 3.72 -2.05 -9.00
C LYS A 55 5.00 -2.11 -8.18
N GLU A 56 5.56 -0.96 -7.83
CA GLU A 56 6.75 -0.89 -6.97
C GLU A 56 6.46 -1.42 -5.57
N ILE A 57 5.33 -1.03 -4.97
CA ILE A 57 4.88 -1.55 -3.67
C ILE A 57 4.79 -3.07 -3.73
N VAL A 58 4.15 -3.62 -4.76
CA VAL A 58 3.95 -5.07 -4.88
C VAL A 58 5.27 -5.81 -5.05
N SER A 59 6.21 -5.25 -5.80
CA SER A 59 7.56 -5.83 -5.93
C SER A 59 8.23 -6.01 -4.57
N VAL A 60 8.07 -5.04 -3.66
CA VAL A 60 8.57 -5.17 -2.29
C VAL A 60 7.81 -6.23 -1.50
N PHE A 61 6.47 -6.26 -1.57
CA PHE A 61 5.67 -7.28 -0.90
C PHE A 61 6.06 -8.70 -1.33
N ALA A 62 6.22 -8.92 -2.64
CA ALA A 62 6.63 -10.20 -3.20
C ALA A 62 8.04 -10.61 -2.76
N SER A 63 9.02 -9.70 -2.86
CA SER A 63 10.41 -9.98 -2.48
C SER A 63 10.60 -10.26 -0.98
N ARG A 64 9.76 -9.65 -0.13
CA ARG A 64 9.82 -9.76 1.33
C ARG A 64 8.78 -10.73 1.92
N ARG A 65 7.96 -11.36 1.07
CA ARG A 65 6.83 -12.23 1.47
C ARG A 65 5.88 -11.56 2.46
N LEU A 66 5.68 -10.25 2.32
CA LEU A 66 4.76 -9.50 3.18
C LEU A 66 3.32 -9.86 2.83
N ILE A 67 2.45 -9.89 3.83
CA ILE A 67 1.05 -10.26 3.67
C ILE A 67 0.22 -8.97 3.60
N PRO A 68 -0.34 -8.62 2.44
CA PRO A 68 -1.20 -7.44 2.32
C PRO A 68 -2.55 -7.71 2.99
N PHE A 69 -2.96 -6.80 3.86
CA PHE A 69 -4.33 -6.76 4.41
C PHE A 69 -4.98 -5.45 3.99
N PHE A 70 -6.03 -5.51 3.19
CA PHE A 70 -6.65 -4.32 2.63
C PHE A 70 -7.80 -3.81 3.48
N ASP A 71 -7.74 -2.53 3.84
CA ASP A 71 -8.90 -1.77 4.28
C ASP A 71 -9.62 -1.20 3.04
N MET A 72 -10.86 -1.63 2.86
CA MET A 72 -11.74 -1.24 1.75
C MET A 72 -12.98 -0.50 2.26
N ALA A 73 -12.85 0.34 3.29
CA ALA A 73 -13.97 1.11 3.83
C ALA A 73 -14.73 1.96 2.79
N TYR A 74 -14.08 2.37 1.69
CA TYR A 74 -14.65 3.21 0.63
C TYR A 74 -14.85 2.45 -0.70
N GLN A 75 -15.45 1.26 -0.63
CA GLN A 75 -15.67 0.36 -1.78
C GLN A 75 -16.77 0.86 -2.75
N VAL A 76 -16.47 1.91 -3.49
CA VAL A 76 -17.31 2.58 -4.51
C VAL A 76 -16.51 2.81 -5.82
N PRO A 77 -17.00 3.50 -6.89
CA PRO A 77 -16.29 3.59 -8.18
C PRO A 77 -14.81 4.00 -8.11
N VAL A 78 -14.44 4.74 -7.06
CA VAL A 78 -13.06 5.17 -6.79
C VAL A 78 -12.10 3.98 -6.59
N CYS A 79 -12.52 2.93 -5.88
CA CYS A 79 -11.68 1.76 -5.57
C CYS A 79 -11.69 0.69 -6.68
N LEU A 80 -12.67 0.70 -7.59
CA LEU A 80 -12.87 -0.35 -8.60
C LEU A 80 -11.69 -0.53 -9.59
N PRO A 81 -11.09 0.56 -10.12
CA PRO A 81 -9.91 0.44 -11.00
C PRO A 81 -8.71 -0.16 -10.26
N ILE A 82 -8.48 0.29 -9.02
CA ILE A 82 -7.36 -0.16 -8.21
C ILE A 82 -7.56 -1.59 -7.74
N ALA A 83 -8.77 -1.99 -7.33
CA ALA A 83 -9.10 -3.37 -6.99
C ALA A 83 -8.88 -4.33 -8.18
N HIS A 84 -9.19 -3.91 -9.41
CA HIS A 84 -8.87 -4.69 -10.61
C HIS A 84 -7.36 -4.83 -10.82
N SER A 85 -6.61 -3.73 -10.68
CA SER A 85 -5.14 -3.76 -10.74
C SER A 85 -4.55 -4.63 -9.63
N MET A 86 -5.02 -4.51 -8.38
CA MET A 86 -4.59 -5.33 -7.25
C MET A 86 -4.86 -6.81 -7.46
N ARG A 87 -5.99 -7.19 -8.09
CA ARG A 87 -6.25 -8.59 -8.46
C ARG A 87 -5.22 -9.13 -9.45
N SER A 88 -4.86 -8.33 -10.47
CA SER A 88 -3.81 -8.71 -11.43
C SER A 88 -2.40 -8.73 -10.82
N VAL A 89 -2.16 -7.91 -9.80
CA VAL A 89 -0.82 -7.61 -9.28
C VAL A 89 -0.47 -8.46 -8.05
N PHE A 90 -1.41 -8.74 -7.16
CA PHE A 90 -1.22 -9.63 -5.99
C PHE A 90 -1.65 -11.09 -6.24
N ASN A 91 -2.15 -11.40 -7.44
CA ASN A 91 -2.52 -12.76 -7.86
C ASN A 91 -3.44 -13.47 -6.84
N PHE A 92 -4.45 -12.75 -6.33
CA PHE A 92 -5.50 -13.34 -5.50
C PHE A 92 -6.31 -14.33 -6.36
N GLY A 93 -6.01 -15.62 -6.21
CA GLY A 93 -6.71 -16.74 -6.83
C GLY A 93 -8.17 -16.85 -6.41
#